data_AF-A0A7C7BRY8-F1
#
_entry.id   AF-A0A7C7BRY8-F1
#
_cell.length_a   1.000
_cell.length_b   1.000
_cell.length_c   1.000
_cell.angle_alpha   90.00
_cell.angle_beta   90.00
_cell.angle_gamma   90.00
#
_symmetry.space_group_name_H-M   'P 1'
#
loop_
_entity.id
_entity.type
_entity.pdbx_description
1 polymer ?
#
loop_
_entity_poly.entity_id
_entity_poly.type
_entity_poly.pdbx_seq_one_letter_code
_entity_poly.pdbx_strand_id
1 'polypeptide(L)'
;MSSNKQMNEQKDISKEIQEELEAISPNLAHISKQHPYKVPTGYFETLRSEASQIAKDMGVQRASVIRRLLTVRNVAAAACVIVIAMLVWMNNFKAPEEQLAEVSIDEMIEYLEEESAFGIDEYELVEELIDIESAGIDEEVQVAGPIVVLGDEITDEDIIEYLLEENIDLATIIDVLN
;
A
#
# COMPACT_ATOMS: atom_id res chain seq x y z
N MET A 1 15.43 -19.80 -50.22
CA MET A 1 16.65 -19.52 -49.43
C MET A 1 16.39 -18.87 -48.06
N SER A 2 15.18 -18.37 -47.75
CA SER A 2 14.91 -17.70 -46.46
C SER A 2 14.68 -18.61 -45.25
N SER A 3 14.45 -19.91 -45.43
CA SER A 3 14.11 -20.82 -44.32
C SER A 3 15.32 -21.27 -43.47
N ASN A 4 16.54 -21.29 -44.04
CA ASN A 4 17.75 -21.71 -43.31
C ASN A 4 18.36 -20.60 -42.44
N LYS A 5 18.00 -19.33 -42.69
CA LYS A 5 18.52 -18.20 -41.91
C LYS A 5 17.85 -18.12 -40.52
N GLN A 6 16.53 -18.30 -40.47
CA GLN A 6 15.74 -18.21 -39.23
C GLN A 6 16.04 -19.37 -38.26
N MET A 7 16.42 -20.54 -38.77
CA MET A 7 16.82 -21.68 -37.93
C MET A 7 18.17 -21.48 -37.23
N ASN A 8 19.09 -20.70 -37.82
CA ASN A 8 20.38 -20.43 -37.20
C ASN A 8 20.25 -19.36 -36.09
N GLU A 9 19.48 -18.30 -36.34
CA GLU A 9 19.24 -17.24 -35.34
C GLU A 9 18.53 -17.77 -34.08
N GLN A 10 17.52 -18.65 -34.22
CA GLN A 10 16.86 -19.25 -33.04
C GLN A 10 17.78 -20.17 -32.22
N LYS A 11 18.73 -20.83 -32.90
CA LYS A 11 19.70 -21.71 -32.25
C LYS A 11 20.71 -20.92 -31.44
N ASP A 12 21.10 -19.75 -31.93
CA ASP A 12 22.04 -18.86 -31.26
C ASP A 12 21.42 -18.24 -30.00
N ILE A 13 20.18 -17.74 -30.08
CA ILE A 13 19.43 -17.19 -28.93
C ILE A 13 19.22 -18.25 -27.83
N SER A 14 18.90 -19.49 -28.21
CA SER A 14 18.68 -20.56 -27.24
C SER A 14 19.95 -20.93 -26.47
N LYS A 15 21.13 -20.77 -27.09
CA LYS A 15 22.43 -21.06 -26.47
C LYS A 15 22.85 -19.94 -25.52
N GLU A 16 22.66 -18.69 -25.92
CA GLU A 16 22.93 -17.51 -25.10
C GLU A 16 22.07 -17.52 -23.82
N ILE A 17 20.76 -17.78 -23.94
CA ILE A 17 19.86 -17.90 -22.78
C ILE A 17 20.32 -19.02 -21.82
N GLN A 18 20.89 -20.11 -22.34
CA GLN A 18 21.36 -21.22 -21.51
C GLN A 18 22.63 -20.85 -20.72
N GLU A 19 23.55 -20.10 -21.34
CA GLU A 19 24.79 -19.63 -20.72
C GLU A 19 24.51 -18.59 -19.62
N GLU A 20 23.64 -17.61 -19.89
CA GLU A 20 23.18 -16.62 -18.91
C GLU A 20 22.47 -17.29 -17.72
N LEU A 21 21.61 -18.26 -18.00
CA LEU A 21 20.86 -18.96 -16.94
C LEU A 21 21.79 -19.86 -16.10
N GLU A 22 22.84 -20.44 -16.69
CA GLU A 22 23.85 -21.22 -15.95
C GLU A 22 24.70 -20.32 -15.02
N ALA A 23 25.00 -19.09 -15.45
CA ALA A 23 25.72 -18.11 -14.63
C ALA A 23 24.88 -17.61 -13.43
N ILE A 24 23.57 -17.39 -13.62
CA ILE A 24 22.67 -16.89 -12.57
C ILE A 24 22.16 -18.02 -11.66
N SER A 25 21.80 -19.17 -12.22
CA SER A 25 21.24 -20.30 -11.48
C SER A 25 21.51 -21.65 -12.16
N PRO A 26 22.59 -22.36 -11.77
CA PRO A 26 22.94 -23.65 -12.36
C PRO A 26 21.88 -24.72 -12.10
N ASN A 27 21.09 -24.59 -11.03
CA ASN A 27 19.99 -25.51 -10.75
C ASN A 27 18.83 -25.32 -11.72
N LEU A 28 18.45 -24.07 -12.03
CA LEU A 28 17.36 -23.79 -12.95
C LEU A 28 17.74 -24.11 -14.40
N ALA A 29 19.01 -23.89 -14.77
CA ALA A 29 19.56 -24.23 -16.08
C ALA A 29 19.41 -25.73 -16.43
N HIS A 30 19.45 -26.61 -15.42
CA HIS A 30 19.30 -28.05 -15.59
C HIS A 30 17.86 -28.57 -15.47
N ILE A 31 16.89 -27.75 -15.05
CA ILE A 31 15.49 -28.15 -14.99
C ILE A 31 14.91 -28.19 -16.41
N SER A 32 14.25 -29.30 -16.75
CA SER A 32 13.60 -29.43 -18.05
C SER A 32 12.49 -28.39 -18.21
N LYS A 33 12.44 -27.69 -19.36
CA LYS A 33 11.35 -26.78 -19.77
C LYS A 33 10.06 -27.55 -20.08
N GLN A 34 9.54 -28.29 -19.10
CA GLN A 34 8.25 -28.95 -19.19
C GLN A 34 7.20 -28.05 -18.53
N HIS A 35 6.03 -27.93 -19.14
CA HIS A 35 4.89 -27.26 -18.54
C HIS A 35 4.15 -28.28 -17.64
N PRO A 36 4.31 -28.25 -16.31
CA PRO A 36 3.72 -29.26 -15.42
C PRO A 36 2.20 -29.20 -15.40
N TYR A 37 1.62 -28.06 -15.75
CA TYR A 37 0.19 -27.82 -15.78
C TYR A 37 -0.25 -27.46 -17.19
N LYS A 38 -1.37 -28.05 -17.62
CA LYS A 38 -2.03 -27.72 -18.88
C LYS A 38 -3.51 -27.54 -18.59
N VAL A 39 -4.07 -26.46 -19.13
CA VAL A 39 -5.52 -26.23 -19.03
C VAL A 39 -6.27 -27.22 -19.95
N PRO A 40 -7.37 -27.81 -19.48
CA PRO A 40 -8.24 -28.62 -20.34
C PRO A 40 -8.78 -27.79 -21.51
N THR A 41 -9.05 -28.45 -22.64
CA THR A 41 -9.73 -27.82 -23.78
C THR A 41 -11.13 -27.38 -23.34
N GLY A 42 -11.49 -26.12 -23.59
CA GLY A 42 -12.81 -25.60 -23.21
C GLY A 42 -12.88 -24.95 -21.82
N TYR A 43 -11.77 -24.88 -21.07
CA TYR A 43 -11.77 -24.37 -19.68
C TYR A 43 -12.36 -22.96 -19.55
N PHE A 44 -11.97 -22.03 -20.42
CA PHE A 44 -12.43 -20.63 -20.32
C PHE A 44 -13.87 -20.47 -20.83
N GLU A 45 -14.28 -21.32 -21.77
CA GLU A 45 -15.62 -21.39 -22.31
C GLU A 45 -16.62 -21.87 -21.26
N THR A 46 -16.29 -22.91 -20.49
CA THR A 46 -17.14 -23.39 -19.39
C THR A 46 -17.09 -22.46 -18.19
N LEU A 47 -15.91 -21.91 -17.85
CA LEU A 47 -15.72 -21.01 -16.72
C LEU A 47 -16.67 -19.80 -16.73
N ARG A 48 -16.90 -19.17 -17.89
CA ARG A 48 -17.85 -18.05 -18.00
C ARG A 48 -19.29 -18.49 -17.68
N SER A 49 -19.67 -19.67 -18.18
CA SER A 49 -21.02 -20.21 -17.96
C SER A 49 -21.24 -20.63 -16.51
N GLU A 50 -20.22 -21.19 -15.86
CA GLU A 50 -20.25 -21.59 -14.46
C GLU A 50 -20.23 -20.37 -13.55
N ALA A 51 -19.39 -19.37 -13.81
CA ALA A 51 -19.34 -18.13 -13.04
C ALA A 51 -20.69 -17.37 -13.09
N SER A 52 -21.34 -17.33 -14.25
CA SER A 52 -22.68 -16.73 -14.37
C SER A 52 -23.77 -17.53 -13.67
N GLN A 53 -23.64 -18.87 -13.61
CA GLN A 53 -24.58 -19.72 -12.87
C GLN A 53 -24.37 -19.55 -11.37
N ILE A 54 -23.13 -19.55 -10.90
CA ILE A 54 -22.79 -19.26 -9.49
C ILE A 54 -23.31 -17.88 -9.09
N ALA A 55 -23.14 -16.86 -9.93
CA ALA A 55 -23.69 -15.52 -9.66
C ALA A 55 -25.23 -15.46 -9.64
N LYS A 56 -25.90 -16.35 -10.39
CA LYS A 56 -27.37 -16.43 -10.45
C LYS A 56 -27.95 -17.25 -9.29
N ASP A 57 -27.25 -18.31 -8.89
CA ASP A 57 -27.59 -19.21 -7.79
C ASP A 57 -27.22 -18.62 -6.42
N MET A 58 -26.19 -17.76 -6.36
CA MET A 58 -26.02 -16.73 -5.34
C MET A 58 -27.06 -15.63 -5.52
N GLY A 59 -28.32 -16.02 -5.67
CA GLY A 59 -29.45 -15.14 -5.82
C GLY A 59 -29.29 -14.02 -4.81
N VAL A 60 -29.06 -12.81 -5.30
CA VAL A 60 -29.38 -11.60 -4.56
C VAL A 60 -30.88 -11.71 -4.38
N GLN A 61 -31.28 -12.41 -3.33
CA GLN A 61 -32.61 -12.42 -2.77
C GLN A 61 -32.82 -10.95 -2.45
N ARG A 62 -33.35 -10.19 -3.41
CA ARG A 62 -33.94 -8.89 -3.14
C ARG A 62 -35.13 -9.23 -2.26
N ALA A 63 -34.85 -9.33 -0.96
CA ALA A 63 -35.86 -9.47 0.06
C ALA A 63 -36.88 -8.39 -0.27
N SER A 64 -38.05 -8.82 -0.72
CA SER A 64 -39.13 -7.90 -1.03
C SER A 64 -39.40 -7.18 0.28
N VAL A 65 -39.01 -5.91 0.33
CA VAL A 65 -39.06 -5.10 1.53
C VAL A 65 -40.49 -5.17 2.04
N ILE A 66 -40.69 -5.80 3.20
CA ILE A 66 -41.98 -5.78 3.88
C ILE A 66 -42.20 -4.32 4.25
N ARG A 67 -42.91 -3.57 3.40
CA ARG A 67 -43.40 -2.21 3.69
C ARG A 67 -44.56 -2.28 4.69
N ARG A 68 -44.34 -2.92 5.83
CA ARG A 68 -45.39 -3.07 6.85
C ARG A 68 -44.86 -3.02 8.29
N LEU A 69 -43.94 -2.10 8.56
CA LEU A 69 -43.59 -1.73 9.94
C LEU A 69 -43.09 -0.28 10.05
N LEU A 70 -43.54 0.58 9.14
CA LEU A 70 -43.14 1.99 9.04
C LEU A 70 -44.24 2.96 9.51
N THR A 71 -44.97 2.58 10.56
CA THR A 71 -45.87 3.48 11.30
C THR A 71 -45.52 3.51 12.79
N VAL A 72 -44.23 3.58 13.13
CA VAL A 72 -43.74 4.06 14.45
C VAL A 72 -42.42 4.85 14.36
N ARG A 73 -41.95 5.21 13.15
CA ARG A 73 -40.58 5.72 12.95
C ARG A 73 -40.29 7.08 13.65
N ASN A 74 -41.30 7.82 14.09
CA ASN A 74 -41.10 9.12 14.70
C ASN A 74 -41.32 9.16 16.23
N VAL A 75 -41.59 8.01 16.87
CA VAL A 75 -41.86 7.98 18.32
C VAL A 75 -40.57 7.99 19.14
N ALA A 76 -39.53 7.27 18.68
CA ALA A 76 -38.23 7.25 19.35
C ALA A 76 -37.52 8.62 19.25
N ALA A 77 -37.51 9.25 18.07
CA ALA A 77 -36.87 10.55 17.89
C ALA A 77 -37.50 11.65 18.77
N ALA A 78 -38.83 11.66 18.92
CA ALA A 78 -39.51 12.60 19.79
C ALA A 78 -39.18 12.38 21.28
N ALA A 79 -39.06 11.12 21.72
CA ALA A 79 -38.61 10.81 23.08
C ALA A 79 -37.16 11.27 23.31
N CYS A 80 -36.28 11.07 22.34
CA CYS A 80 -34.89 11.52 22.41
C CYS A 80 -34.79 13.05 22.51
N VAL A 81 -35.58 13.80 21.73
CA VAL A 81 -35.58 15.28 21.79
C VAL A 81 -36.03 15.77 23.17
N ILE A 82 -37.02 15.13 23.80
CA ILE A 82 -37.50 15.47 25.14
C ILE A 82 -36.44 15.14 26.20
N VAL A 83 -35.80 13.97 26.11
CA VAL A 83 -34.72 13.57 27.03
C VAL A 83 -33.50 14.48 26.90
N ILE A 84 -33.11 14.85 25.67
CA ILE A 84 -32.00 15.78 25.43
C ILE A 84 -32.33 17.17 25.96
N ALA A 85 -33.54 17.69 25.72
CA ALA A 85 -33.96 18.98 26.26
C ALA A 85 -34.00 18.98 27.80
N MET A 86 -34.44 17.89 28.42
CA MET A 86 -34.49 17.72 29.87
C MET A 86 -33.08 17.60 30.47
N LEU A 87 -32.17 16.89 29.80
CA LEU A 87 -30.75 16.81 30.16
C LEU A 87 -30.05 18.16 30.01
N VAL A 88 -30.26 18.89 28.92
CA VAL A 88 -29.71 20.23 28.71
C VAL A 88 -30.25 21.20 29.76
N TRP A 89 -31.53 21.09 30.13
CA TRP A 89 -32.14 21.91 31.17
C TRP A 89 -31.61 21.57 32.57
N MET A 90 -31.40 20.28 32.89
CA MET A 90 -30.74 19.84 34.12
C MET A 90 -29.26 20.26 34.18
N ASN A 91 -28.54 20.16 33.06
CA ASN A 91 -27.11 20.47 32.99
C ASN A 91 -26.83 21.99 32.95
N ASN A 92 -27.80 22.79 32.47
CA ASN A 92 -27.76 24.25 32.64
C ASN A 92 -28.23 24.71 34.03
N PHE A 93 -28.73 23.81 34.88
CA PHE A 93 -29.15 24.12 36.24
C PHE A 93 -28.02 23.80 37.24
N LYS A 94 -26.97 24.65 37.23
CA LYS A 94 -25.73 24.68 38.05
C LYS A 94 -24.61 23.75 37.53
N ALA A 95 -23.36 24.19 37.35
CA ALA A 95 -22.57 25.06 38.23
C ALA A 95 -21.68 26.09 37.46
N PRO A 96 -21.16 27.14 38.13
CA PRO A 96 -20.43 28.27 37.54
C PRO A 96 -19.12 27.85 36.87
N GLU A 97 -18.69 28.64 35.88
CA GLU A 97 -17.54 28.48 34.97
C GLU A 97 -16.14 28.41 35.63
N GLU A 98 -15.91 27.53 36.60
CA GLU A 98 -14.67 27.51 37.38
C GLU A 98 -13.92 26.16 37.34
N GLN A 99 -14.17 25.32 36.32
CA GLN A 99 -13.51 23.99 36.18
C GLN A 99 -12.90 23.70 34.80
N LEU A 100 -12.79 24.69 33.91
CA LEU A 100 -12.19 24.51 32.57
C LEU A 100 -10.77 25.08 32.45
N ALA A 101 -10.14 25.46 33.57
CA ALA A 101 -8.83 26.11 33.57
C ALA A 101 -7.75 25.33 34.33
N GLU A 102 -7.96 24.05 34.62
CA GLU A 102 -6.96 23.26 35.36
C GLU A 102 -6.86 21.84 34.80
N VAL A 103 -6.45 21.73 33.53
CA VAL A 103 -5.78 20.50 33.07
C VAL A 103 -4.32 20.64 33.48
N SER A 104 -3.84 19.74 34.32
CA SER A 104 -2.46 19.77 34.80
C SER A 104 -1.51 19.27 33.71
N ILE A 105 -0.27 19.79 33.70
CA ILE A 105 0.76 19.35 32.74
C ILE A 105 1.05 17.85 32.90
N ASP A 106 0.94 17.33 34.13
CA ASP A 106 1.18 15.92 34.44
C ASP A 106 0.14 14.99 33.78
N GLU A 107 -1.13 15.40 33.74
CA GLU A 107 -2.21 14.65 33.08
C GLU A 107 -2.06 14.67 31.54
N MET A 108 -1.44 15.72 31.00
CA MET A 108 -1.11 15.82 29.57
C MET A 108 0.03 14.87 29.17
N ILE A 109 1.01 14.68 30.06
CA ILE A 109 2.13 13.75 29.85
C ILE A 109 1.63 12.31 29.93
N GLU A 110 0.77 11.99 30.89
CA GLU A 110 0.16 10.66 31.04
C GLU A 110 -0.62 10.25 29.78
N TYR A 111 -1.38 11.17 29.18
CA TYR A 111 -2.06 10.93 27.90
C TYR A 111 -1.08 10.68 26.74
N LEU A 112 0.02 11.42 26.66
CA LEU A 112 1.02 11.26 25.58
C LEU A 112 1.86 9.98 25.74
N GLU A 113 2.06 9.53 26.97
CA GLU A 113 2.75 8.27 27.30
C GLU A 113 1.84 7.06 27.08
N GLU A 114 0.55 7.16 27.40
CA GLU A 114 -0.46 6.11 27.14
C GLU A 114 -0.66 5.84 25.64
N GLU A 115 -0.62 6.88 24.79
CA GLU A 115 -0.76 6.74 23.33
C GLU A 115 0.57 6.38 22.62
N SER A 116 1.66 6.11 23.36
CA SER A 116 2.94 5.63 22.80
C SER A 116 3.57 6.53 21.71
N ALA A 117 3.33 7.83 21.72
CA ALA A 117 3.89 8.75 20.72
C ALA A 117 5.38 9.10 20.93
N PHE A 118 5.97 8.73 22.08
CA PHE A 118 7.36 9.06 22.43
C PHE A 118 8.29 7.83 22.44
N GLY A 119 7.76 6.64 22.11
CA GLY A 119 8.50 5.38 22.14
C GLY A 119 9.02 4.90 20.78
N ILE A 120 8.67 5.59 19.69
CA ILE A 120 9.10 5.18 18.35
C ILE A 120 10.58 5.53 18.21
N ASP A 121 11.40 4.50 18.09
CA ASP A 121 12.81 4.61 17.73
C ASP A 121 12.93 5.41 16.42
N GLU A 122 13.95 6.28 16.32
CA GLU A 122 14.21 7.04 15.09
C GLU A 122 14.36 6.11 13.87
N TYR A 123 14.85 4.88 14.08
CA TYR A 123 14.93 3.86 13.03
C TYR A 123 13.57 3.24 12.68
N GLU A 124 12.63 3.15 13.63
CA GLU A 124 11.28 2.63 13.40
C GLU A 124 10.39 3.66 12.68
N LEU A 125 10.59 4.96 12.96
CA LEU A 125 10.00 6.05 12.17
C LEU A 125 10.47 6.03 10.71
N VAL A 126 11.74 5.68 10.47
CA VAL A 126 12.31 5.61 9.11
C VAL A 126 11.76 4.42 8.33
N GLU A 127 11.59 3.26 8.96
CA GLU A 127 10.92 2.11 8.31
C GLU A 127 9.47 2.42 7.93
N GLU A 128 8.70 3.09 8.80
CA GLU A 128 7.31 3.45 8.49
C GLU A 128 7.21 4.52 7.37
N LEU A 129 8.16 5.45 7.32
CA LEU A 129 8.26 6.42 6.21
C LEU A 129 8.60 5.75 4.87
N ILE A 130 9.48 4.73 4.88
CA ILE A 130 9.83 3.96 3.67
C ILE A 130 8.63 3.14 3.17
N ASP A 131 7.84 2.58 4.08
CA ASP A 131 6.61 1.86 3.72
C ASP A 131 5.55 2.79 3.11
N ILE A 132 5.43 4.02 3.62
CA ILE A 132 4.56 5.07 3.05
C ILE A 132 5.06 5.50 1.65
N GLU A 133 6.37 5.57 1.42
CA GLU A 133 6.95 5.92 0.11
C GLU A 133 6.76 4.81 -0.93
N SER A 134 6.76 3.53 -0.50
CA SER A 134 6.52 2.38 -1.39
C SER A 134 5.04 2.14 -1.71
N ALA A 135 4.13 2.61 -0.86
CA ALA A 135 2.69 2.61 -1.11
C ALA A 135 2.29 3.84 -1.94
N GLY A 136 2.73 3.86 -3.20
CA GLY A 136 2.23 4.69 -4.31
C GLY A 136 1.62 6.04 -3.94
N ILE A 137 2.37 7.12 -4.17
CA ILE A 137 1.80 8.47 -4.29
C ILE A 137 0.90 8.50 -5.54
N ASP A 138 -0.31 7.99 -5.38
CA ASP A 138 -1.41 8.13 -6.34
C ASP A 138 -2.31 9.31 -5.94
N GLU A 139 -2.10 9.92 -4.77
CA GLU A 139 -2.84 11.08 -4.32
C GLU A 139 -2.07 12.36 -4.58
N GLU A 140 -2.65 13.19 -5.45
CA GLU A 140 -2.22 14.52 -5.86
C GLU A 140 -2.10 15.46 -4.64
N VAL A 141 -0.97 15.41 -3.93
CA VAL A 141 -0.64 16.42 -2.90
C VAL A 141 -0.23 17.70 -3.62
N GLN A 142 -1.07 18.72 -3.55
CA GLN A 142 -0.72 20.07 -3.99
C GLN A 142 0.32 20.67 -3.02
N VAL A 143 1.60 20.41 -3.26
CA VAL A 143 2.69 21.06 -2.54
C VAL A 143 3.07 22.36 -3.26
N ALA A 144 3.03 23.47 -2.53
CA ALA A 144 3.40 24.78 -3.03
C ALA A 144 4.93 24.92 -3.16
N GLY A 145 5.50 24.43 -4.27
CA GLY A 145 6.91 24.62 -4.63
C GLY A 145 7.34 23.68 -5.75
N PRO A 146 8.36 24.02 -6.56
CA PRO A 146 8.84 23.12 -7.61
C PRO A 146 9.53 21.91 -6.95
N ILE A 147 8.92 20.74 -7.11
CA ILE A 147 9.54 19.45 -6.83
C ILE A 147 10.66 19.25 -7.85
N VAL A 148 11.90 19.20 -7.39
CA VAL A 148 13.01 18.68 -8.19
C VAL A 148 12.83 17.17 -8.21
N VAL A 149 12.21 16.67 -9.28
CA VAL A 149 12.14 15.23 -9.56
C VAL A 149 13.55 14.78 -9.87
N LEU A 150 14.21 14.10 -8.93
CA LEU A 150 15.45 13.40 -9.20
C LEU A 150 15.11 12.26 -10.16
N GLY A 151 15.61 12.36 -11.39
CA GLY A 151 15.38 11.36 -12.43
C GLY A 151 15.96 10.01 -12.04
N ASP A 152 15.22 8.96 -12.40
CA ASP A 152 15.34 7.56 -11.98
C ASP A 152 16.55 6.80 -12.56
N GLU A 153 17.66 7.47 -12.84
CA GLU A 153 18.90 6.81 -13.27
C GLU A 153 20.09 7.71 -12.92
N ILE A 154 20.61 7.58 -11.71
CA ILE A 154 21.95 8.09 -11.39
C ILE A 154 22.92 7.24 -12.21
N THR A 155 23.55 7.84 -13.22
CA THR A 155 24.53 7.15 -14.05
C THR A 155 25.89 7.15 -13.38
N ASP A 156 26.76 6.21 -13.77
CA ASP A 156 28.14 6.15 -13.28
C ASP A 156 28.87 7.50 -13.49
N GLU A 157 28.51 8.24 -14.54
CA GLU A 157 29.06 9.56 -14.84
C GLU A 157 28.60 10.62 -13.83
N ASP A 158 27.33 10.57 -13.38
CA ASP A 158 26.77 11.49 -12.37
C ASP A 158 27.43 11.27 -11.00
N ILE A 159 27.75 10.02 -10.67
CA ILE A 159 28.47 9.66 -9.44
C ILE A 159 29.90 10.21 -9.48
N ILE A 160 30.58 10.05 -10.63
CA ILE A 160 31.95 10.55 -10.81
C ILE A 160 31.98 12.08 -10.76
N GLU A 161 31.00 12.75 -11.36
CA GLU A 161 30.90 14.23 -11.33
C GLU A 161 30.70 14.74 -9.89
N TYR A 162 29.80 14.13 -9.13
CA TYR A 162 29.58 14.50 -7.72
C TYR A 162 30.82 14.29 -6.84
N LEU A 163 31.54 13.18 -7.02
CA LEU A 163 32.76 12.90 -6.25
C LEU A 163 33.89 13.89 -6.53
N LEU A 164 33.98 14.38 -7.77
CA LEU A 164 34.95 15.42 -8.16
C LEU A 164 34.55 16.80 -7.66
N GLU A 165 33.25 17.13 -7.65
CA GLU A 165 32.73 18.41 -7.17
C GLU A 165 32.92 18.59 -5.66
N GLU A 166 32.66 17.54 -4.88
CA GLU A 166 32.87 17.55 -3.42
C GLU A 166 34.33 17.26 -3.02
N ASN A 167 35.25 17.10 -3.98
CA ASN A 167 36.67 16.82 -3.80
C ASN A 167 36.92 15.59 -2.87
N ILE A 168 36.06 14.57 -3.00
CA ILE A 168 36.14 13.33 -2.24
C ILE A 168 37.05 12.36 -3.01
N ASP A 169 38.25 12.11 -2.49
CA ASP A 169 39.20 11.20 -3.13
C ASP A 169 38.79 9.72 -2.92
N LEU A 170 38.94 8.90 -3.96
CA LEU A 170 38.61 7.47 -3.92
C LEU A 170 39.43 6.74 -2.84
N ALA A 171 40.64 7.24 -2.56
CA ALA A 171 41.48 6.74 -1.48
C ALA A 171 40.84 6.91 -0.09
N THR A 172 40.08 7.99 0.13
CA THR A 172 39.37 8.24 1.39
C THR A 172 38.20 7.29 1.59
N ILE A 173 37.52 6.91 0.50
CA ILE A 173 36.38 5.98 0.56
C ILE A 173 36.84 4.56 0.89
N ILE A 174 37.98 4.12 0.34
CA ILE A 174 38.53 2.78 0.59
C ILE A 174 39.08 2.63 2.02
N ASP A 175 39.63 3.71 2.60
CA ASP A 175 40.14 3.71 3.99
C ASP A 175 39.02 3.63 5.04
N VAL A 176 37.79 4.06 4.70
CA VAL A 176 36.61 3.96 5.59
C VAL A 176 35.98 2.56 5.58
N LEU A 177 36.22 1.78 4.52
CA LEU A 177 35.62 0.44 4.33
C LEU A 177 36.52 -0.72 4.78
N ASN A 178 37.75 -0.43 5.25
CA ASN A 178 38.66 -1.40 5.88
C ASN A 178 38.79 -1.13 7.39
#